data_AF-A0A965VV84-F1
#
_entry.id   AF-A0A965VV84-F1
#
_cell.length_a   1.000
_cell.length_b   1.000
_cell.length_c   1.000
_cell.angle_alpha   90.00
_cell.angle_beta   90.00
_cell.angle_gamma   90.00
#
_symmetry.space_group_name_H-M   'P 1'
#
loop_
_entity.id
_entity.type
_entity.pdbx_description
1 polymer ?
#
loop_
_entity_poly.entity_id
_entity_poly.type
_entity_poly.pdbx_seq_one_letter_code
_entity_poly.pdbx_strand_id
1 'polypeptide(L)'
;MAFAFVACTDEKTDETTKPAKKENLVEVKNGQFTEWYPGKKQIKFQGMQDKKGERNGKWTFYSENGTELSFTIFEHGVKQGFTVVKYPTGRIHYTGEYLNDKTVGIWKTYDEKGKLVTEEDFGYPAE
;
A
#
# COMPACT_ATOMS: atom_id res chain seq x y z
N MET A 1 66.03 -20.85 1.36
CA MET A 1 65.90 -19.63 0.55
C MET A 1 65.06 -20.00 -0.66
N ALA A 2 63.86 -19.42 -0.76
CA ALA A 2 62.93 -19.41 -1.92
C ALA A 2 62.41 -20.80 -2.40
N PHE A 3 61.19 -20.99 -2.89
CA PHE A 3 60.13 -20.10 -3.37
C PHE A 3 58.77 -20.62 -2.90
N ALA A 4 57.89 -19.69 -2.53
CA ALA A 4 56.47 -19.96 -2.39
C ALA A 4 55.84 -20.12 -3.79
N PHE A 5 54.97 -21.13 -3.96
CA PHE A 5 54.00 -21.13 -5.05
C PHE A 5 52.60 -21.04 -4.48
N VAL A 6 52.05 -19.85 -4.71
CA VAL A 6 50.66 -19.45 -4.55
C VAL A 6 49.82 -20.20 -5.57
N ALA A 7 48.73 -20.82 -5.12
CA ALA A 7 47.61 -21.20 -5.95
C ALA A 7 46.33 -21.10 -5.10
N CYS A 8 45.70 -19.94 -5.10
CA CYS A 8 44.31 -19.77 -4.68
C CYS A 8 43.57 -19.17 -5.87
N THR A 9 42.85 -20.08 -6.54
CA THR A 9 41.57 -19.94 -7.23
C THR A 9 41.08 -18.52 -7.54
N ASP A 10 40.88 -18.28 -8.84
CA ASP A 10 39.94 -17.31 -9.40
C ASP A 10 38.56 -17.45 -8.74
N GLU A 11 38.03 -16.36 -8.19
CA GLU A 11 36.58 -16.19 -8.11
C GLU A 11 36.20 -14.70 -8.24
N LYS A 12 35.69 -14.42 -9.46
CA LYS A 12 34.70 -13.42 -9.84
C LYS A 12 34.75 -12.07 -9.11
N THR A 13 35.16 -11.06 -9.88
CA THR A 13 34.70 -9.68 -9.76
C THR A 13 33.20 -9.64 -9.51
N ASP A 14 32.82 -9.33 -8.27
CA ASP A 14 31.46 -8.96 -7.91
C ASP A 14 31.05 -7.74 -8.73
N GLU A 15 29.89 -7.86 -9.33
CA GLU A 15 29.34 -6.93 -10.28
C GLU A 15 29.23 -5.57 -9.62
N THR A 16 29.80 -4.57 -10.28
CA THR A 16 29.55 -3.16 -10.00
C THR A 16 28.05 -2.93 -9.87
N THR A 17 27.57 -2.79 -8.64
CA THR A 17 26.24 -2.25 -8.35
C THR A 17 26.28 -0.79 -8.79
N LYS A 18 25.97 -0.59 -10.07
CA LYS A 18 25.78 0.71 -10.69
C LYS A 18 24.80 1.47 -9.78
N PRO A 19 25.12 2.70 -9.32
CA PRO A 19 24.26 3.40 -8.40
C PRO A 19 22.89 3.55 -9.04
N ALA A 20 21.88 2.92 -8.45
CA ALA A 20 20.49 3.04 -8.89
C ALA A 20 20.17 4.54 -8.91
N LYS A 21 19.89 5.08 -10.10
CA LYS A 21 19.39 6.45 -10.26
C LYS A 21 18.22 6.60 -9.28
N LYS A 22 18.27 7.58 -8.36
CA LYS A 22 17.13 7.92 -7.50
C LYS A 22 15.93 8.24 -8.41
N GLU A 23 14.99 7.31 -8.48
CA GLU A 23 13.79 7.43 -9.29
C GLU A 23 12.74 8.21 -8.51
N ASN A 24 12.13 9.23 -9.14
CA ASN A 24 10.97 9.88 -8.55
C ASN A 24 9.72 9.04 -8.80
N LEU A 25 9.26 8.34 -7.76
CA LEU A 25 8.11 7.44 -7.76
C LEU A 25 6.82 8.09 -7.26
N VAL A 26 6.81 9.42 -7.05
CA VAL A 26 5.62 10.15 -6.58
C VAL A 26 5.37 11.34 -7.48
N GLU A 27 4.11 11.53 -7.87
CA GLU A 27 3.65 12.69 -8.63
C GLU A 27 2.35 13.20 -8.02
N VAL A 28 2.24 14.52 -7.94
CA VAL A 28 0.99 15.19 -7.61
C VAL A 28 0.66 16.12 -8.76
N LYS A 29 -0.46 15.86 -9.44
CA LYS A 29 -0.92 16.67 -10.57
C LYS A 29 -2.40 16.98 -10.40
N ASN A 30 -2.75 18.27 -10.38
CA ASN A 30 -4.13 18.73 -10.19
C ASN A 30 -4.80 18.15 -8.91
N GLY A 31 -4.02 17.99 -7.84
CA GLY A 31 -4.48 17.36 -6.58
C GLY A 31 -4.55 15.83 -6.63
N GLN A 32 -4.36 15.18 -7.78
CA GLN A 32 -4.25 13.72 -7.85
C GLN A 32 -2.85 13.31 -7.40
N PHE A 33 -2.75 12.66 -6.25
CA PHE A 33 -1.54 11.99 -5.77
C PHE A 33 -1.45 10.61 -6.43
N THR A 34 -0.29 10.27 -6.98
CA THR A 34 0.03 8.93 -7.49
C THR A 34 1.44 8.54 -7.06
N GLU A 35 1.56 7.36 -6.45
CA GLU A 35 2.81 6.68 -6.15
C GLU A 35 2.90 5.40 -6.99
N TRP A 36 4.07 5.12 -7.56
CA TRP A 36 4.33 3.92 -8.36
C TRP A 36 5.28 2.94 -7.67
N TYR A 37 5.19 1.68 -8.06
CA TYR A 37 6.24 0.70 -7.82
C TYR A 37 7.52 1.03 -8.62
N PRO A 38 8.70 0.52 -8.20
CA PRO A 38 9.97 0.77 -8.88
C PRO A 38 9.92 0.52 -10.40
N GLY A 39 10.56 1.40 -11.16
CA GLY A 39 10.52 1.41 -12.62
C GLY A 39 9.19 1.89 -13.21
N LYS A 40 8.33 2.51 -12.40
CA LYS A 40 6.98 3.01 -12.77
C LYS A 40 6.10 1.98 -13.48
N LYS A 41 6.28 0.70 -13.18
CA LYS A 41 5.57 -0.41 -13.86
C LYS A 41 4.07 -0.43 -13.56
N GLN A 42 3.70 -0.07 -12.33
CA GLN A 42 2.33 -0.13 -11.83
C GLN A 42 2.13 0.94 -10.75
N ILE A 43 0.94 1.53 -10.70
CA ILE A 43 0.50 2.40 -9.60
C ILE A 43 0.45 1.56 -8.34
N LYS A 44 1.06 2.05 -7.27
CA LYS A 44 1.06 1.45 -5.93
C LYS A 44 -0.01 2.09 -5.06
N PHE A 45 -0.13 3.41 -5.08
CA PHE A 45 -1.02 4.14 -4.19
C PHE A 45 -1.52 5.41 -4.86
N GLN A 46 -2.82 5.69 -4.75
CA GLN A 46 -3.43 6.81 -5.45
C GLN A 46 -4.63 7.35 -4.69
N GLY A 47 -4.83 8.67 -4.76
CA GLY A 47 -6.02 9.34 -4.26
C GLY A 47 -5.96 10.84 -4.48
N MET A 48 -7.06 11.53 -4.20
CA MET A 48 -7.10 12.99 -4.31
C MET A 48 -6.60 13.64 -3.01
N GLN A 49 -5.92 14.77 -3.17
CA GLN A 49 -5.52 15.66 -2.09
C GLN A 49 -6.34 16.95 -2.16
N ASP A 50 -6.61 17.53 -1.00
CA ASP A 50 -7.18 18.87 -0.90
C ASP A 50 -6.12 19.98 -1.09
N LYS A 51 -6.51 21.24 -0.88
CA LYS A 51 -5.62 22.40 -1.03
C LYS A 51 -4.47 22.44 -0.03
N LYS A 52 -4.55 21.68 1.07
CA LYS A 52 -3.50 21.55 2.10
C LYS A 52 -2.59 20.33 1.84
N GLY A 53 -2.89 19.53 0.83
CA GLY A 53 -2.19 18.27 0.57
C GLY A 53 -2.72 17.09 1.40
N GLU A 54 -3.85 17.25 2.08
CA GLU A 54 -4.44 16.21 2.92
C GLU A 54 -5.29 15.25 2.07
N ARG A 55 -5.36 13.98 2.47
CA ARG A 55 -6.13 12.96 1.75
C ARG A 55 -7.61 13.34 1.71
N ASN A 56 -8.21 13.30 0.53
CA ASN A 56 -9.62 13.59 0.35
C ASN A 56 -10.26 12.62 -0.65
N GLY A 57 -11.45 12.11 -0.33
CA GLY A 57 -12.15 11.09 -1.11
C GLY A 57 -11.52 9.70 -1.00
N LYS A 58 -11.73 8.86 -2.03
CA LYS A 58 -11.22 7.48 -2.07
C LYS A 58 -9.71 7.47 -2.26
N TRP A 59 -9.01 6.80 -1.36
CA TRP A 59 -7.60 6.44 -1.50
C TRP A 59 -7.46 4.94 -1.65
N THR A 60 -6.69 4.53 -2.66
CA THR A 60 -6.60 3.15 -3.11
C THR A 60 -5.15 2.66 -3.10
N PHE A 61 -4.93 1.47 -2.57
CA PHE A 61 -3.67 0.74 -2.65
C PHE A 61 -3.82 -0.44 -3.61
N TYR A 62 -2.84 -0.60 -4.49
CA TYR A 62 -2.81 -1.62 -5.53
C TYR A 62 -1.61 -2.55 -5.33
N SER A 63 -1.73 -3.79 -5.79
CA SER A 63 -0.61 -4.72 -5.91
C SER A 63 0.28 -4.37 -7.10
N GLU A 64 1.47 -4.99 -7.20
CA GLU A 64 2.34 -4.88 -8.37
C GLU A 64 1.70 -5.37 -9.68
N ASN A 65 0.68 -6.23 -9.58
CA ASN A 65 -0.09 -6.72 -10.72
C ASN A 65 -1.33 -5.86 -11.03
N GLY A 66 -1.52 -4.74 -10.33
CA GLY A 66 -2.63 -3.81 -10.53
C GLY A 66 -3.93 -4.17 -9.83
N THR A 67 -3.95 -5.22 -9.01
CA THR A 67 -5.13 -5.59 -8.21
C THR A 67 -5.34 -4.56 -7.11
N GLU A 68 -6.53 -3.95 -7.01
CA GLU A 68 -6.90 -3.11 -5.87
C GLU A 68 -6.93 -3.95 -4.58
N LEU A 69 -5.95 -3.73 -3.70
CA LEU A 69 -5.79 -4.44 -2.44
C LEU A 69 -6.50 -3.75 -1.28
N SER A 70 -6.66 -2.43 -1.32
CA SER A 70 -7.51 -1.75 -0.36
C SER A 70 -8.00 -0.40 -0.86
N PHE A 71 -9.08 0.07 -0.23
CA PHE A 71 -9.40 1.48 -0.24
C PHE A 71 -9.95 1.95 1.10
N THR A 72 -9.80 3.24 1.36
CA THR A 72 -10.42 3.94 2.49
C THR A 72 -10.86 5.32 2.03
N ILE A 73 -12.03 5.77 2.47
CA ILE A 73 -12.50 7.13 2.22
C ILE A 73 -11.93 8.08 3.27
N PHE A 74 -11.42 9.22 2.83
CA PHE A 74 -10.89 10.28 3.66
C PHE A 74 -11.65 11.59 3.42
N GLU A 75 -11.70 12.43 4.44
CA GLU A 75 -12.11 13.83 4.38
C GLU A 75 -11.07 14.66 5.13
N HIS A 76 -10.39 15.58 4.43
CA HIS A 76 -9.36 16.44 5.03
C HIS A 76 -8.30 15.68 5.87
N GLY A 77 -7.83 14.56 5.35
CA GLY A 77 -6.81 13.72 5.98
C GLY A 77 -7.32 12.72 7.01
N VAL A 78 -8.59 12.81 7.39
CA VAL A 78 -9.24 11.97 8.40
C VAL A 78 -10.03 10.85 7.71
N LYS A 79 -9.98 9.62 8.21
CA LYS A 79 -10.81 8.53 7.66
C LYS A 79 -12.29 8.81 7.95
N GLN A 80 -13.08 8.79 6.90
CA GLN A 80 -14.48 9.22 6.92
C GLN A 80 -15.28 8.42 5.88
N GLY A 81 -15.91 7.33 6.32
CA GLY A 81 -16.70 6.42 5.50
C GLY A 81 -16.08 5.04 5.35
N PHE A 82 -16.45 4.36 4.26
CA PHE A 82 -16.19 2.94 4.08
C PHE A 82 -14.71 2.60 3.84
N THR A 83 -14.31 1.42 4.29
CA THR A 83 -13.01 0.82 4.03
C THR A 83 -13.16 -0.62 3.57
N VAL A 84 -12.29 -1.04 2.65
CA VAL A 84 -12.12 -2.44 2.26
C VAL A 84 -10.66 -2.76 2.22
N VAL A 85 -10.27 -3.88 2.80
CA VAL A 85 -8.95 -4.46 2.65
C VAL A 85 -9.09 -5.88 2.16
N LYS A 86 -8.22 -6.27 1.24
CA LYS A 86 -8.19 -7.57 0.58
C LYS A 86 -6.86 -8.26 0.81
N TYR A 87 -6.88 -9.58 0.81
CA TYR A 87 -5.70 -10.41 0.69
C TYR A 87 -5.05 -10.24 -0.69
N PRO A 88 -3.77 -10.64 -0.87
CA PRO A 88 -3.11 -10.65 -2.17
C PRO A 88 -3.87 -11.46 -3.24
N THR A 89 -4.67 -12.45 -2.82
CA THR A 89 -5.56 -13.24 -3.68
C THR A 89 -6.72 -12.44 -4.26
N GLY A 90 -6.97 -11.22 -3.77
CA GLY A 90 -8.12 -10.38 -4.13
C GLY A 90 -9.39 -10.66 -3.32
N ARG A 91 -9.37 -11.65 -2.42
CA ARG A 91 -10.49 -11.90 -1.50
C ARG A 91 -10.50 -10.85 -0.39
N ILE A 92 -11.69 -10.49 0.08
CA ILE A 92 -11.84 -9.55 1.19
C ILE A 92 -11.18 -10.13 2.44
N HIS A 93 -10.39 -9.30 3.12
CA HIS A 93 -9.84 -9.55 4.44
C HIS A 93 -10.74 -8.90 5.48
N TYR A 94 -11.04 -7.60 5.33
CA TYR A 94 -12.05 -6.95 6.16
C TYR A 94 -12.76 -5.79 5.46
N THR A 95 -13.95 -5.47 5.96
CA THR A 95 -14.72 -4.27 5.62
C THR A 95 -15.20 -3.59 6.88
N GLY A 96 -15.40 -2.28 6.80
CA GLY A 96 -15.99 -1.51 7.89
C GLY A 96 -16.12 -0.04 7.53
N GLU A 97 -16.48 0.76 8.52
CA GLU A 97 -16.65 2.19 8.37
C GLU A 97 -15.86 2.96 9.43
N TYR A 98 -15.40 4.13 9.03
CA TYR A 98 -14.76 5.10 9.91
C TYR A 98 -15.60 6.37 10.00
N LEU A 99 -15.63 6.99 11.17
CA LEU A 99 -16.16 8.33 11.40
C LEU A 99 -15.16 9.08 12.27
N ASN A 100 -14.53 10.11 11.71
CA ASN A 100 -13.47 10.86 12.37
C ASN A 100 -12.35 9.96 12.92
N ASP A 101 -11.80 9.09 12.05
CA ASP A 101 -10.79 8.07 12.38
C ASP A 101 -11.21 6.95 13.36
N LYS A 102 -12.43 7.00 13.89
CA LYS A 102 -12.97 5.96 14.79
C LYS A 102 -13.71 4.90 14.00
N THR A 103 -13.53 3.63 14.37
CA THR A 103 -14.31 2.51 13.82
C THR A 103 -15.77 2.64 14.25
N VAL A 104 -16.67 2.62 13.28
CA VAL A 104 -18.13 2.69 13.49
C VAL A 104 -18.84 1.64 12.64
N GLY A 105 -20.10 1.38 12.97
CA GLY A 105 -20.94 0.43 12.25
C GLY A 105 -20.42 -1.00 12.31
N ILE A 106 -20.81 -1.79 11.31
CA ILE A 106 -20.53 -3.22 11.28
C ILE A 106 -19.17 -3.48 10.62
N TRP A 107 -18.27 -4.07 11.39
CA TRP A 107 -16.97 -4.55 10.93
C TRP A 107 -17.03 -6.05 10.70
N LYS A 108 -16.54 -6.48 9.54
CA LYS A 108 -16.52 -7.89 9.14
C LYS A 108 -15.11 -8.29 8.78
N THR A 109 -14.62 -9.39 9.35
CA THR A 109 -13.34 -10.00 8.99
C THR A 109 -13.57 -11.38 8.38
N TYR A 110 -12.84 -11.68 7.32
CA TYR A 110 -12.93 -12.93 6.57
C TYR A 110 -11.55 -13.59 6.53
N ASP A 111 -11.51 -14.92 6.47
CA ASP A 111 -10.27 -15.66 6.24
C ASP A 111 -9.84 -15.64 4.76
N GLU A 112 -8.67 -16.18 4.45
CA GLU A 112 -8.17 -16.26 3.07
C GLU A 112 -9.05 -17.11 2.14
N LYS A 113 -9.96 -17.93 2.68
CA LYS A 113 -10.94 -18.72 1.91
C LYS A 113 -12.23 -17.94 1.66
N GLY A 114 -12.37 -16.74 2.23
CA GLY A 114 -13.55 -15.88 2.14
C GLY A 114 -14.64 -16.25 3.14
N LYS A 115 -14.34 -17.09 4.14
CA LYS A 115 -15.29 -17.41 5.20
C LYS A 115 -15.29 -16.28 6.23
N LEU A 116 -16.48 -15.81 6.61
CA LEU A 116 -16.65 -14.85 7.70
C LEU A 116 -16.09 -15.44 9.01
N VAL A 117 -15.21 -14.70 9.66
CA VAL A 117 -14.55 -15.07 10.92
C VAL A 117 -15.15 -14.27 12.07
N THR A 118 -15.28 -12.96 11.91
CA THR A 118 -15.87 -12.07 12.93
C THR A 118 -16.83 -11.07 12.29
N GLU A 119 -17.87 -10.72 13.04
CA GLU A 119 -18.77 -9.62 12.77
C GLU A 119 -18.99 -8.88 14.10
N GLU A 120 -18.61 -7.60 14.13
CA GLU A 120 -18.68 -6.76 15.33
C GLU A 120 -19.36 -5.44 14.98
N ASP A 121 -20.34 -5.03 15.78
CA ASP A 121 -21.03 -3.74 15.62
C ASP A 121 -20.47 -2.74 16.64
N PHE A 122 -19.78 -1.72 16.13
CA PHE A 122 -19.24 -0.63 16.94
C PHE A 122 -20.25 0.51 17.14
N GLY A 123 -21.42 0.41 16.53
CA GLY A 123 -22.46 1.44 16.54
C GLY A 123 -22.03 2.72 15.85
N TYR A 124 -22.94 3.68 15.84
CA TYR A 124 -22.68 5.06 15.44
C TYR A 124 -22.85 5.96 16.67
N PRO A 125 -22.00 6.98 16.86
CA PRO A 125 -22.27 7.98 17.89
C PRO A 125 -23.62 8.64 17.59
N ALA A 126 -24.40 8.89 18.64
CA ALA A 126 -25.63 9.66 18.52
C ALA A 126 -25.28 11.09 18.05
N GLU A 127 -26.14 11.65 17.18
CA GLU A 127 -26.05 13.02 16.68
C GLU A 127 -26.21 14.08 17.78
#